data_AF-A0A2N9HTN6-F1
#
_entry.id   AF-A0A2N9HTN6-F1
#
_cell.length_a   1.000
_cell.length_b   1.000
_cell.length_c   1.000
_cell.angle_alpha   90.00
_cell.angle_beta   90.00
_cell.angle_gamma   90.00
#
_symmetry.space_group_name_H-M   'P 1'
#
loop_
_entity.id
_entity.type
_entity.pdbx_description
1 polymer ?
#
loop_
_entity_poly.entity_id
_entity_poly.type
_entity_poly.pdbx_seq_one_letter_code
_entity_poly.pdbx_strand_id
1 'polypeptide(L)'
;MLCTNPVQSVEKTFQLTRADKDLLSKPEYDVQAWCMLLNDKVTFRMQWPQYADLHVNGMPVRTINRPGSQLLGLNGRDDGPIIKTYTKDGINKICLTGCDPRIFCIGVRIVKRRTVQQILNMIPKESDGERFEEALARVIRCVNGGTATDNADSDSDLEVVADFFGVNLRCPSAVDFTIPFF
;
A
#
# COMPACT_ATOMS: atom_id res chain seq x y z
N MET A 1 -23.95 -17.07 8.95
CA MET A 1 -24.04 -16.23 7.74
C MET A 1 -23.62 -17.11 6.58
N LEU A 2 -24.54 -17.53 5.72
CA LEU A 2 -24.23 -18.43 4.61
C LEU A 2 -23.60 -17.60 3.48
N CYS A 3 -22.33 -17.85 3.20
CA CYS A 3 -21.66 -17.22 2.07
C CYS A 3 -22.07 -17.94 0.78
N THR A 4 -22.50 -17.17 -0.23
CA THR A 4 -22.92 -17.68 -1.55
C THR A 4 -21.76 -17.89 -2.52
N ASN A 5 -20.57 -17.37 -2.19
CA ASN A 5 -19.35 -17.53 -2.97
C ASN A 5 -18.64 -18.85 -2.62
N PRO A 6 -17.77 -19.36 -3.50
CA PRO A 6 -16.95 -20.52 -3.16
C PRO A 6 -16.03 -20.20 -1.98
N VAL A 7 -15.98 -21.14 -1.02
CA VAL A 7 -15.01 -21.08 0.08
C VAL A 7 -13.66 -21.52 -0.45
N GLN A 8 -12.67 -20.65 -0.33
CA GLN A 8 -11.28 -20.95 -0.62
C GLN A 8 -10.55 -21.27 0.69
N SER A 9 -9.66 -22.26 0.63
CA SER A 9 -8.82 -22.64 1.77
C SER A 9 -7.44 -23.02 1.28
N VAL A 10 -6.42 -22.57 2.00
CA VAL A 10 -5.03 -22.98 1.78
C VAL A 10 -4.34 -23.23 3.10
N GLU A 11 -3.59 -24.32 3.14
CA GLU A 11 -2.74 -24.70 4.26
C GLU A 11 -1.32 -24.94 3.75
N LYS A 12 -0.34 -24.29 4.39
CA LYS A 12 1.08 -24.43 4.07
C LYS A 12 1.93 -24.42 5.32
N THR A 13 3.16 -24.90 5.17
CA THR A 13 4.19 -24.79 6.19
C THR A 13 5.31 -23.87 5.72
N PHE A 14 5.98 -23.24 6.66
CA PHE A 14 7.20 -22.45 6.42
C PHE A 14 8.19 -22.69 7.56
N GLN A 15 9.48 -22.60 7.26
CA GLN A 15 10.53 -22.86 8.24
C GLN A 15 11.23 -21.56 8.61
N LEU A 16 11.43 -21.34 9.90
CA LEU A 16 12.35 -20.31 10.40
C LEU A 16 13.65 -21.01 10.80
N THR A 17 14.72 -20.70 10.07
CA THR A 17 16.06 -21.23 10.32
C THR A 17 16.72 -20.54 11.52
N ARG A 18 17.86 -21.07 11.97
CA ARG A 18 18.66 -20.41 13.02
C ARG A 18 19.13 -19.01 12.60
N ALA A 19 19.53 -18.83 11.34
CA ALA A 19 19.93 -17.52 10.82
C ALA A 19 18.76 -16.53 10.81
N ASP A 20 17.55 -16.98 10.48
CA ASP A 20 16.35 -16.14 10.56
C ASP A 20 16.07 -15.70 12.00
N LYS A 21 16.31 -16.58 12.98
CA LYS A 21 16.14 -16.27 14.40
C LYS A 21 17.17 -15.27 14.90
N ASP A 22 18.43 -15.44 14.51
CA ASP A 22 19.48 -14.48 14.81
C ASP A 22 19.13 -13.10 14.22
N LEU A 23 18.54 -13.05 13.04
CA LEU A 23 18.04 -11.82 12.44
C LEU A 23 16.83 -11.24 13.20
N LEU A 24 15.85 -12.08 13.55
CA LEU A 24 14.64 -11.72 14.28
C LEU A 24 14.89 -11.36 15.75
N SER A 25 16.07 -11.66 16.29
CA SER A 25 16.50 -11.18 17.61
C SER A 25 16.64 -9.65 17.65
N LYS A 26 16.88 -9.04 16.49
CA LYS A 26 16.98 -7.60 16.33
C LYS A 26 15.58 -6.95 16.34
N PRO A 27 15.38 -5.86 17.10
CA PRO A 27 14.06 -5.26 17.30
C PRO A 27 13.47 -4.61 16.03
N GLU A 28 14.30 -4.34 15.01
CA GLU A 28 13.84 -3.79 13.74
C GLU A 28 13.41 -4.85 12.72
N TYR A 29 13.47 -6.14 13.04
CA TYR A 29 13.02 -7.21 12.16
C TYR A 29 11.79 -7.94 12.70
N ASP A 30 10.83 -8.17 11.81
CA ASP A 30 9.58 -8.86 12.10
C ASP A 30 9.24 -9.92 11.05
N VAL A 31 8.28 -10.78 11.37
CA VAL A 31 7.68 -11.72 10.41
C VAL A 31 6.29 -11.20 10.05
N GLN A 32 6.02 -11.04 8.75
CA GLN A 32 4.75 -10.53 8.25
C GLN A 32 4.09 -11.56 7.33
N ALA A 33 2.79 -11.80 7.55
CA ALA A 33 1.94 -12.46 6.55
C ALA A 33 1.40 -11.42 5.57
N TRP A 34 1.32 -11.78 4.30
CA TRP A 34 0.78 -10.90 3.26
C TRP A 34 -0.15 -11.68 2.34
N CYS A 35 -1.11 -10.97 1.74
CA CYS A 35 -2.03 -11.52 0.76
C CYS A 35 -2.21 -10.51 -0.37
N MET A 36 -2.30 -10.99 -1.61
CA MET A 36 -2.52 -10.17 -2.79
C MET A 36 -3.58 -10.82 -3.68
N LEU A 37 -4.44 -9.98 -4.26
CA LEU A 37 -5.34 -10.38 -5.34
C LEU A 37 -4.53 -10.58 -6.62
N LEU A 38 -4.66 -11.74 -7.27
CA LEU A 38 -4.10 -11.93 -8.61
C LEU A 38 -4.92 -11.16 -9.63
N ASN A 39 -4.24 -10.59 -10.63
CA ASN A 39 -4.84 -9.71 -11.65
C ASN A 39 -5.46 -8.42 -11.08
N ASP A 40 -4.93 -7.92 -9.96
CA ASP A 40 -5.31 -6.61 -9.46
C ASP A 40 -4.85 -5.51 -10.42
N LYS A 41 -5.72 -4.50 -10.63
CA LYS A 41 -5.39 -3.30 -11.40
C LYS A 41 -4.36 -2.42 -10.67
N VAL A 42 -4.28 -2.56 -9.34
CA VAL A 42 -3.27 -1.88 -8.53
C VAL A 42 -2.13 -2.85 -8.25
N THR A 43 -0.96 -2.56 -8.83
CA THR A 43 0.26 -3.35 -8.61
C THR A 43 0.64 -3.42 -7.13
N PHE A 44 1.00 -4.62 -6.68
CA PHE A 44 1.50 -4.90 -5.33
C PHE A 44 0.56 -4.50 -4.18
N ARG A 45 -0.73 -4.35 -4.46
CA ARG A 45 -1.73 -4.04 -3.44
C ARG A 45 -1.92 -5.23 -2.52
N MET A 46 -1.68 -5.01 -1.22
CA MET A 46 -2.14 -5.97 -0.22
C MET A 46 -3.67 -5.94 -0.15
N GLN A 47 -4.24 -7.13 -0.25
CA GLN A 47 -5.67 -7.35 -0.23
C GLN A 47 -5.96 -8.78 0.23
N TRP A 48 -6.80 -8.90 1.25
CA TRP A 48 -7.30 -10.19 1.73
C TRP A 48 -8.65 -10.53 1.11
N PRO A 49 -8.99 -11.83 0.98
CA PRO A 49 -10.32 -12.25 0.53
C PRO A 49 -11.42 -11.76 1.47
N GLN A 50 -12.67 -11.75 0.99
CA GLN A 50 -13.83 -11.58 1.88
C GLN A 50 -13.86 -12.68 2.94
N TYR A 51 -14.29 -12.31 4.15
CA TYR A 51 -14.34 -13.19 5.32
C TYR A 51 -13.01 -13.92 5.59
N ALA A 52 -11.88 -13.25 5.35
CA ALA A 52 -10.57 -13.82 5.59
C ALA A 52 -10.41 -14.26 7.05
N ASP A 53 -10.05 -15.52 7.23
CA ASP A 53 -9.77 -16.14 8.52
C ASP A 53 -8.39 -16.80 8.47
N LEU A 54 -7.42 -16.12 9.07
CA LEU A 54 -6.01 -16.51 9.07
C LEU A 54 -5.65 -17.15 10.41
N HIS A 55 -5.01 -18.31 10.34
CA HIS A 55 -4.44 -19.00 11.49
C HIS A 55 -2.95 -19.24 11.29
N VAL A 56 -2.16 -18.99 12.33
CA VAL A 56 -0.73 -19.33 12.38
C VAL A 56 -0.51 -20.24 13.58
N ASN A 57 0.01 -21.45 13.33
CA ASN A 57 0.16 -22.50 14.34
C ASN A 57 -1.13 -22.79 15.14
N GLY A 58 -2.30 -22.68 14.48
CA GLY A 58 -3.61 -22.89 15.09
C GLY A 58 -4.16 -21.67 15.85
N MET A 59 -3.41 -20.58 15.94
CA MET A 59 -3.85 -19.34 16.60
C MET A 59 -4.43 -18.36 15.57
N PRO A 60 -5.62 -17.77 15.82
CA PRO A 60 -6.23 -16.81 14.89
C PRO A 60 -5.46 -15.48 14.87
N VAL A 61 -5.32 -14.92 13.67
CA VAL A 61 -4.64 -13.64 13.39
C VAL A 61 -5.58 -12.73 12.61
N ARG A 62 -5.83 -11.52 13.12
CA ARG A 62 -6.66 -10.54 12.42
C ARG A 62 -5.93 -10.01 11.18
N THR A 63 -6.60 -10.07 10.03
CA THR A 63 -6.05 -9.64 8.73
C THR A 63 -6.68 -8.36 8.18
N ILE A 64 -7.95 -8.10 8.50
CA ILE A 64 -8.71 -6.98 7.95
C ILE A 64 -9.32 -6.09 9.04
N ASN A 65 -9.35 -4.78 8.77
CA ASN A 65 -10.01 -3.78 9.61
C ASN A 65 -11.41 -3.41 9.09
N ARG A 66 -11.73 -3.77 7.85
CA ARG A 66 -13.06 -3.64 7.23
C ARG A 66 -13.99 -4.81 7.61
N PRO A 67 -15.32 -4.63 7.56
CA PRO A 67 -16.28 -5.73 7.59
C PRO A 67 -15.91 -6.83 6.59
N GLY A 68 -16.01 -8.11 7.00
CA GLY A 68 -15.59 -9.25 6.18
C GLY A 68 -16.30 -9.36 4.83
N SER A 69 -17.53 -8.86 4.74
CA SER A 69 -18.32 -8.80 3.51
C SER A 69 -17.92 -7.68 2.56
N GLN A 70 -17.23 -6.63 3.03
CA GLN A 70 -16.95 -5.45 2.23
C GLN A 70 -15.80 -5.71 1.26
N LEU A 71 -15.95 -5.40 -0.02
CA LEU A 71 -14.82 -5.41 -0.97
C LEU A 71 -13.92 -4.19 -0.79
N LEU A 72 -12.63 -4.38 -1.08
CA LEU A 72 -11.68 -3.28 -1.11
C LEU A 72 -12.01 -2.33 -2.29
N GLY A 73 -12.20 -1.04 -2.00
CA GLY A 73 -12.38 -0.03 -3.04
C GLY A 73 -11.08 0.24 -3.84
N LEU A 74 -11.16 1.07 -4.88
CA LEU A 74 -10.02 1.40 -5.75
C LEU A 74 -8.79 1.91 -4.97
N ASN A 75 -9.03 2.77 -3.98
CA ASN A 75 -7.98 3.39 -3.16
C ASN A 75 -7.73 2.65 -1.84
N GLY A 76 -8.54 1.65 -1.49
CA GLY A 76 -8.36 0.89 -0.25
C GLY A 76 -7.09 0.05 -0.31
N ARG A 77 -6.48 -0.20 0.85
CA ARG A 77 -5.36 -1.13 1.06
C ARG A 77 -5.65 -1.86 2.36
N ASP A 78 -5.50 -3.18 2.37
CA ASP A 78 -5.45 -3.91 3.64
C ASP A 78 -3.99 -3.93 4.13
N ASP A 79 -3.80 -4.21 5.42
CA ASP A 79 -2.48 -4.38 6.03
C ASP A 79 -2.03 -5.86 6.03
N GLY A 80 -0.73 -6.07 6.22
CA GLY A 80 -0.14 -7.39 6.44
C GLY A 80 0.15 -7.57 7.93
N PRO A 81 -0.51 -8.49 8.65
CA PRO A 81 -0.33 -8.62 10.08
C PRO A 81 1.09 -9.10 10.40
N ILE A 82 1.65 -8.55 11.47
CA ILE A 82 2.89 -9.05 12.06
C ILE A 82 2.57 -10.32 12.83
N ILE A 83 3.16 -11.43 12.41
CA ILE A 83 2.91 -12.77 12.95
C ILE A 83 4.06 -13.29 13.81
N LYS A 84 5.10 -12.48 14.09
CA LYS A 84 6.31 -12.89 14.81
C LYS A 84 6.00 -13.66 16.10
N THR A 85 5.07 -13.16 16.92
CA THR A 85 4.64 -13.76 18.19
C THR A 85 3.88 -15.07 18.06
N TYR A 86 3.36 -15.38 16.87
CA TYR A 86 2.64 -16.61 16.56
C TYR A 86 3.55 -17.71 16.01
N THR A 87 4.83 -17.39 15.76
CA THR A 87 5.81 -18.33 15.22
C THR A 87 6.62 -19.03 16.30
N LYS A 88 7.07 -20.25 15.99
CA LYS A 88 7.98 -21.06 16.80
C LYS A 88 9.25 -21.38 16.01
N ASP A 89 10.19 -22.05 16.67
CA ASP A 89 11.41 -22.51 16.03
C ASP A 89 11.15 -23.69 15.10
N GLY A 90 11.84 -23.72 13.96
CA GLY A 90 11.64 -24.74 12.94
C GLY A 90 10.36 -24.54 12.13
N ILE A 91 9.58 -25.61 11.99
CA ILE A 91 8.41 -25.66 11.09
C ILE A 91 7.21 -24.98 11.73
N ASN A 92 6.65 -24.02 11.02
CA ASN A 92 5.44 -23.29 11.33
C ASN A 92 4.36 -23.61 10.30
N LYS A 93 3.09 -23.53 10.71
CA LYS A 93 1.92 -23.78 9.85
C LYS A 93 1.11 -22.50 9.68
N ILE A 94 0.65 -22.23 8.48
CA ILE A 94 -0.24 -21.12 8.13
C ILE A 94 -1.45 -21.66 7.39
N CYS A 95 -2.64 -21.26 7.82
CA CYS A 95 -3.91 -21.62 7.19
C CYS A 95 -4.69 -20.33 6.92
N LEU A 96 -5.20 -20.17 5.70
CA LEU A 96 -6.12 -19.10 5.36
C LEU A 96 -7.39 -19.71 4.78
N THR A 97 -8.53 -19.31 5.31
CA THR A 97 -9.82 -19.50 4.65
C THR A 97 -10.43 -18.17 4.27
N GLY A 98 -11.29 -18.16 3.27
CA GLY A 98 -12.02 -16.98 2.82
C GLY A 98 -13.17 -17.39 1.92
N CYS A 99 -14.11 -16.48 1.71
CA CYS A 99 -15.26 -16.72 0.86
C CYS A 99 -15.39 -15.64 -0.20
N ASP A 100 -14.67 -15.84 -1.29
CA ASP A 100 -14.45 -14.87 -2.36
C ASP A 100 -14.25 -15.65 -3.68
N PRO A 101 -14.82 -15.26 -4.82
CA PRO A 101 -14.63 -15.97 -6.08
C PRO A 101 -13.29 -15.64 -6.77
N ARG A 102 -12.57 -14.61 -6.32
CA ARG A 102 -11.33 -14.15 -6.97
C ARG A 102 -10.11 -14.92 -6.47
N ILE A 103 -9.04 -14.97 -7.25
CA ILE A 103 -7.84 -15.75 -6.91
C ILE A 103 -6.86 -14.91 -6.11
N PHE A 104 -6.42 -15.42 -4.96
CA PHE A 104 -5.47 -14.75 -4.09
C PHE A 104 -4.16 -15.53 -3.96
N CYS A 105 -3.08 -14.81 -3.71
CA CYS A 105 -1.79 -15.36 -3.33
C CYS A 105 -1.46 -14.92 -1.90
N ILE A 106 -1.05 -15.88 -1.07
CA ILE A 106 -0.60 -15.65 0.31
C ILE A 106 0.88 -15.99 0.45
N GLY A 107 1.59 -15.25 1.29
CA GLY A 107 2.94 -15.60 1.69
C GLY A 107 3.33 -15.08 3.07
N VAL A 108 4.53 -15.46 3.48
CA VAL A 108 5.20 -15.01 4.71
C VAL A 108 6.55 -14.46 4.33
N ARG A 109 6.96 -13.34 4.95
CA ARG A 109 8.27 -12.73 4.74
C ARG A 109 8.84 -12.17 6.03
N ILE A 110 10.17 -12.08 6.10
CA ILE A 110 10.85 -11.28 7.12
C ILE A 110 10.91 -9.84 6.61
N VAL A 111 10.49 -8.89 7.44
CA VAL A 111 10.47 -7.46 7.12
C VAL A 111 11.41 -6.71 8.04
N LYS A 112 12.01 -5.64 7.52
CA LYS A 112 12.77 -4.67 8.32
C LYS A 112 11.91 -3.42 8.53
N ARG A 113 11.52 -3.15 9.77
CA ARG A 113 10.81 -1.93 10.15
C ARG A 113 11.74 -0.72 9.97
N ARG A 114 11.22 0.32 9.33
CA ARG A 114 11.88 1.62 9.21
C ARG A 114 11.15 2.63 10.07
N THR A 115 11.90 3.50 10.73
CA THR A 115 11.31 4.66 11.43
C THR A 115 10.88 5.70 10.41
N VAL A 116 9.95 6.59 10.81
CA VAL A 116 9.56 7.74 9.98
C VAL A 116 10.79 8.53 9.57
N GLN A 117 11.72 8.80 10.49
CA GLN A 117 12.97 9.51 10.16
C GLN A 117 13.81 8.80 9.09
N GLN A 118 13.94 7.46 9.17
CA GLN A 118 14.67 6.71 8.15
C GLN A 118 13.99 6.81 6.79
N ILE A 119 12.65 6.81 6.74
CA ILE A 119 11.89 7.02 5.51
C ILE A 119 12.10 8.44 4.98
N LEU A 120 12.01 9.46 5.83
CA LEU A 120 12.24 10.86 5.44
C LEU A 120 13.63 11.06 4.85
N ASN A 121 14.66 10.40 5.42
CA ASN A 121 16.02 10.46 4.91
C ASN A 121 16.20 9.77 3.53
N MET A 122 15.23 8.98 3.07
CA MET A 122 15.23 8.35 1.75
C MET A 122 14.45 9.16 0.71
N ILE A 123 13.69 10.17 1.12
CA ILE A 123 12.97 11.07 0.20
C ILE A 123 14.02 11.91 -0.55
N PRO A 124 13.92 12.04 -1.89
CA PRO A 124 14.81 12.88 -2.66
C PRO A 124 14.87 14.31 -2.11
N LYS A 125 16.05 14.93 -2.16
CA LYS A 125 16.22 16.31 -1.72
C LYS A 125 15.62 17.27 -2.74
N GLU A 126 15.45 18.53 -2.37
CA GLU A 126 15.00 19.59 -3.28
C GLU A 126 15.86 19.65 -4.56
N SER A 127 17.18 19.45 -4.44
CA SER A 127 18.11 19.40 -5.58
C SER A 127 17.84 18.28 -6.58
N ASP A 128 17.12 17.25 -6.14
CA ASP A 128 16.72 16.11 -6.95
C ASP A 128 15.30 16.32 -7.54
N GLY A 129 14.63 17.41 -7.18
CA GLY A 129 13.29 17.76 -7.62
C GLY A 129 13.24 18.46 -8.98
N GLU A 130 12.04 18.83 -9.40
CA GLU A 130 11.82 19.64 -10.61
C GLU A 130 12.46 21.03 -10.42
N ARG A 131 13.23 21.48 -11.42
CA ARG A 131 13.81 22.82 -11.43
C ARG A 131 12.72 23.88 -11.49
N PHE A 132 12.96 25.03 -10.86
CA PHE A 132 12.01 26.15 -10.87
C PHE A 132 11.61 26.57 -12.29
N GLU A 133 12.56 26.64 -13.22
CA GLU A 133 12.29 27.04 -14.61
C GLU A 133 11.32 26.08 -15.32
N GLU A 134 11.48 24.77 -15.09
CA GLU A 134 10.62 23.73 -15.66
C GLU A 134 9.23 23.76 -15.03
N ALA A 135 9.16 23.91 -13.70
CA ALA A 135 7.89 24.05 -12.98
C ALA A 135 7.11 25.30 -13.45
N LEU A 136 7.80 26.43 -13.63
CA LEU A 136 7.23 27.67 -14.14
C LEU A 136 6.72 27.50 -15.58
N ALA A 137 7.55 26.92 -16.47
CA ALA A 137 7.15 26.66 -17.85
C ALA A 137 5.90 25.76 -17.93
N ARG A 138 5.82 24.75 -17.04
CA ARG A 138 4.65 23.87 -16.93
C ARG A 138 3.40 24.62 -16.47
N VAL A 139 3.51 25.50 -15.47
CA VAL A 139 2.38 26.33 -15.01
C VAL A 139 1.92 27.27 -16.12
N ILE A 140 2.83 27.99 -16.78
CA ILE A 140 2.51 28.90 -17.89
C ILE A 140 1.79 28.14 -19.01
N ARG A 141 2.29 26.96 -19.40
CA ARG A 141 1.66 26.14 -20.43
C ARG A 141 0.24 25.73 -20.03
N CYS A 142 0.03 25.26 -18.80
CA CYS A 142 -1.29 24.83 -18.34
C CYS A 142 -2.29 25.99 -18.24
N VAL A 143 -1.82 27.19 -17.84
CA VAL A 143 -2.66 28.40 -17.77
C VAL A 143 -3.03 28.89 -19.16
N ASN A 144 -2.09 28.87 -20.11
CA ASN A 144 -2.30 29.30 -21.49
C ASN A 144 -3.01 28.23 -22.35
N GLY A 145 -3.58 27.18 -21.76
CA GLY A 145 -4.36 26.16 -22.47
C GLY A 145 -3.56 25.12 -23.26
N GLY A 146 -2.24 25.01 -23.07
CA GLY A 146 -1.41 24.02 -23.77
C GLY A 146 -1.60 22.60 -23.23
N THR A 147 -2.24 21.72 -24.01
CA THR A 147 -2.30 20.28 -23.74
C THR A 147 -0.99 19.58 -24.11
N ALA A 148 -0.67 18.46 -23.44
CA ALA A 148 0.51 17.64 -23.76
C ALA A 148 0.30 16.72 -24.99
N THR A 149 -0.91 16.73 -25.56
CA THR A 149 -1.31 15.97 -26.74
C THR A 149 -2.18 16.89 -27.59
N ASP A 150 -1.61 17.41 -28.68
CA ASP A 150 -2.33 18.11 -29.75
C ASP A 150 -3.27 17.12 -30.45
N ASN A 151 -4.42 16.83 -29.84
CA ASN A 151 -5.59 16.46 -30.60
C ASN A 151 -6.35 17.76 -30.87
N ALA A 152 -5.97 18.38 -31.98
CA ALA A 152 -6.65 19.50 -32.58
C ALA A 152 -8.07 19.06 -32.94
N ASP A 153 -9.04 19.46 -32.12
CA ASP A 153 -10.45 19.70 -32.50
C ASP A 153 -11.23 20.16 -31.26
N SER A 154 -11.05 21.42 -30.86
CA SER A 154 -12.03 22.13 -30.04
C SER A 154 -11.89 23.64 -30.20
N ASP A 155 -12.71 24.17 -31.11
CA ASP A 155 -13.15 25.57 -31.11
C ASP A 155 -13.81 25.87 -29.76
N SER A 156 -13.17 26.68 -28.92
CA SER A 156 -13.82 27.38 -27.80
C SER A 156 -12.93 28.50 -27.28
N ASP A 157 -13.39 29.75 -27.46
CA ASP A 157 -12.85 30.99 -26.91
C ASP A 157 -12.74 30.95 -25.37
N LEU A 158 -11.65 30.39 -24.83
CA LEU A 158 -11.37 30.42 -23.40
C LEU A 158 -10.18 31.33 -23.10
N GLU A 159 -10.41 32.65 -23.18
CA GLU A 159 -9.52 33.64 -22.56
C GLU A 159 -9.65 33.57 -21.03
N VAL A 160 -8.91 32.65 -20.40
CA VAL A 160 -8.73 32.69 -18.94
C VAL A 160 -7.63 33.69 -18.61
N VAL A 161 -7.99 34.97 -18.57
CA VAL A 161 -7.12 36.04 -18.04
C VAL A 161 -7.25 36.06 -16.52
N ALA A 162 -6.57 35.13 -15.86
CA ALA A 162 -6.32 35.22 -14.43
C ALA A 162 -4.90 35.72 -14.20
N ASP A 163 -4.77 36.97 -13.75
CA ASP A 163 -3.48 37.60 -13.47
C ASP A 163 -2.71 36.95 -12.30
N PHE A 164 -3.42 36.17 -11.47
CA PHE A 164 -2.85 35.47 -10.32
C PHE A 164 -3.60 34.17 -10.01
N PHE A 165 -2.89 33.19 -9.45
CA PHE A 165 -3.46 31.93 -8.98
C PHE A 165 -3.05 31.69 -7.52
N GLY A 166 -4.03 31.41 -6.67
CA GLY A 166 -3.78 31.01 -5.29
C GLY A 166 -3.28 29.58 -5.22
N VAL A 167 -2.10 29.36 -4.65
CA VAL A 167 -1.56 28.01 -4.38
C VAL A 167 -1.68 27.72 -2.89
N ASN A 168 -2.21 26.56 -2.54
CA ASN A 168 -2.23 26.10 -1.16
C ASN A 168 -0.94 25.33 -0.85
N LEU A 169 -0.13 25.85 0.07
CA LEU A 169 1.11 25.22 0.51
C LEU A 169 0.89 24.10 1.54
N ARG A 170 -0.36 23.87 1.96
CA ARG A 170 -0.69 22.74 2.85
C ARG A 170 -0.68 21.44 2.07
N CYS A 171 -0.10 20.42 2.68
CA CYS A 171 -0.19 19.07 2.18
C CYS A 171 -1.66 18.60 2.19
N PRO A 172 -2.24 18.18 1.05
CA PRO A 172 -3.65 17.78 0.97
C PRO A 172 -4.03 16.58 1.84
N SER A 173 -3.05 15.75 2.20
CA SER A 173 -3.24 14.54 3.03
C SER A 173 -2.88 14.75 4.50
N ALA A 174 -2.27 15.88 4.88
CA ALA A 174 -1.83 16.12 6.25
C ALA A 174 -2.98 16.68 7.09
N VAL A 175 -3.74 15.77 7.71
CA VAL A 175 -4.33 16.04 9.02
C VAL A 175 -3.22 15.67 10.02
N ASP A 176 -2.46 16.66 10.50
CA ASP A 176 -1.39 16.53 11.51
C ASP A 176 -0.09 15.80 11.14
N PHE A 177 0.49 16.08 9.98
CA PHE A 177 1.95 16.01 9.84
C PHE A 177 2.46 17.42 9.60
N THR A 178 2.99 18.05 10.65
CA THR A 178 3.81 19.25 10.53
C THR A 178 5.01 18.87 9.69
N ILE A 179 5.01 19.27 8.42
CA ILE A 179 6.20 19.24 7.60
C ILE A 179 7.08 20.36 8.18
N PRO A 180 8.24 20.06 8.79
CA PRO A 180 9.17 21.12 9.13
C PRO A 180 9.69 21.68 7.80
N PHE A 181 9.24 22.88 7.45
CA PHE A 181 9.95 23.71 6.49
C PHE A 181 11.32 24.02 7.11
N PHE A 182 12.40 23.59 6.46
CA PHE A 182 13.73 24.16 6.62
C PHE A 182 13.95 25.20 5.52
#